data_AF-A0AAW4N4P4-F1
#
_entry.id   AF-A0AAW4N4P4-F1
#
_cell.length_a   1.000
_cell.length_b   1.000
_cell.length_c   1.000
_cell.angle_alpha   90.00
_cell.angle_beta   90.00
_cell.angle_gamma   90.00
#
_symmetry.space_group_name_H-M   'P 1'
#
loop_
_entity.id
_entity.type
_entity.pdbx_description
1 polymer ?
#
loop_
_entity_poly.entity_id
_entity_poly.type
_entity_poly.pdbx_seq_one_letter_code
_entity_poly.pdbx_strand_id
1 'polypeptide(L)'
;METFDLATSNRMDMTKKYVLSNIDITPMSIKYRLIIKVALLCFSILIGLSSCSLNSSSEEPYLTPEIAINQLAELSPTEGAQFFVNNREQYPFLDTLYVDNIVPIVGQCSFDTINAVKKCVEKTPADDALSPYYNETREDYLAGLNQEIKENAISQKKAFVDYIVPAMQVEIDSLLEVDMSEVMSKYSGGFMNWRKLKFWFGTGSDDFEKIWNENIDNDKYTECVAKYINTYLDSLAVQRNNYYNDIIENGDFESETRISQATMDLLLAKKCVREVKKFTEKEKDEMTTSFLKDWVAPTILGAFSGGVGTVVSWAYDAGNFLYDVKVTLDDIKSQKLDSEEVIKYACMENIGFQIRQAYLKYYTERVFRNIDENSDKLYNIISENL
;
A
#
# COMPACT_ATOMS: atom_id res chain seq x y z
N MET A 1 -24.10 24.70 -29.04
CA MET A 1 -24.78 23.65 -29.82
C MET A 1 -23.86 22.44 -29.70
N GLU A 2 -24.03 21.51 -28.78
CA GLU A 2 -25.18 21.11 -27.95
C GLU A 2 -25.03 21.51 -26.47
N THR A 3 -26.16 21.65 -25.82
CA THR A 3 -26.40 21.90 -24.39
C THR A 3 -26.94 20.61 -23.78
N PHE A 4 -26.53 20.22 -22.56
CA PHE A 4 -27.48 19.73 -21.57
C PHE A 4 -26.92 19.77 -20.15
N ASP A 5 -27.83 20.14 -19.25
CA ASP A 5 -27.68 20.72 -17.93
C ASP A 5 -27.32 19.78 -16.77
N LEU A 6 -26.88 20.46 -15.71
CA LEU A 6 -26.70 20.03 -14.33
C LEU A 6 -27.97 19.51 -13.62
N ALA A 7 -27.68 18.69 -12.60
CA ALA A 7 -28.29 18.64 -11.26
C ALA A 7 -29.70 18.04 -11.07
N THR A 8 -29.75 16.92 -10.34
CA THR A 8 -30.47 16.74 -9.05
C THR A 8 -30.21 15.32 -8.54
N SER A 9 -29.57 15.13 -7.38
CA SER A 9 -30.20 15.05 -6.04
C SER A 9 -30.46 13.61 -5.57
N ASN A 10 -29.66 13.19 -4.59
CA ASN A 10 -30.01 12.47 -3.35
C ASN A 10 -31.03 11.30 -3.36
N ARG A 11 -30.61 10.24 -2.64
CA ARG A 11 -31.35 9.12 -2.01
C ARG A 11 -31.54 7.83 -2.80
N MET A 12 -30.79 6.81 -2.39
CA MET A 12 -31.22 5.41 -2.18
C MET A 12 -30.02 4.71 -1.52
N ASP A 13 -29.77 4.88 -0.23
CA ASP A 13 -30.43 4.23 0.92
C ASP A 13 -30.91 2.78 0.70
N MET A 14 -30.26 1.89 1.47
CA MET A 14 -30.69 0.57 1.96
C MET A 14 -31.63 -0.28 1.10
N THR A 15 -31.09 -1.25 0.36
CA THR A 15 -31.80 -2.50 0.03
C THR A 15 -30.85 -3.65 -0.37
N LYS A 16 -29.93 -4.03 0.54
CA LYS A 16 -29.26 -5.34 0.55
C LYS A 16 -29.38 -6.03 1.92
N LYS A 17 -30.56 -5.91 2.52
CA LYS A 17 -31.11 -6.82 3.54
C LYS A 17 -32.48 -7.24 3.01
N TYR A 18 -32.85 -8.51 3.18
CA TYR A 18 -34.03 -9.21 2.63
C TYR A 18 -33.82 -9.96 1.31
N VAL A 19 -33.01 -11.02 1.35
CA VAL A 19 -33.33 -12.29 0.66
C VAL A 19 -33.21 -13.42 1.68
N LEU A 20 -34.06 -13.35 2.71
CA LEU A 20 -34.34 -14.44 3.65
C LEU A 20 -35.81 -14.32 4.03
N SER A 21 -36.68 -14.87 3.18
CA SER A 21 -38.01 -15.35 3.52
C SER A 21 -38.66 -15.90 2.25
N ASN A 22 -39.49 -16.92 2.44
CA ASN A 22 -40.23 -17.69 1.44
C ASN A 22 -39.53 -18.95 0.94
N ILE A 23 -39.18 -19.84 1.87
CA ILE A 23 -39.41 -21.27 1.64
C ILE A 23 -40.72 -21.61 2.36
N ASP A 24 -41.76 -21.77 1.55
CA ASP A 24 -43.09 -22.16 2.00
C ASP A 24 -43.06 -23.67 2.35
N ILE A 25 -42.87 -24.00 3.63
CA ILE A 25 -42.91 -25.38 4.11
C ILE A 25 -44.39 -25.74 4.34
N THR A 26 -45.06 -26.22 3.29
CA THR A 26 -46.34 -26.90 3.47
C THR A 26 -46.15 -28.12 4.37
N PRO A 27 -47.00 -28.34 5.40
CA PRO A 27 -46.90 -29.52 6.25
C PRO A 27 -47.25 -30.77 5.45
N MET A 28 -46.23 -31.57 5.14
CA MET A 28 -46.37 -32.87 4.50
C MET A 28 -47.28 -33.78 5.34
N SER A 29 -48.37 -34.25 4.74
CA SER A 29 -49.43 -35.00 5.44
C SER A 29 -48.90 -36.24 6.19
N ILE A 30 -49.51 -36.54 7.33
CA ILE A 30 -49.12 -37.61 8.27
C ILE A 30 -48.93 -38.98 7.58
N LYS A 31 -49.63 -39.23 6.46
CA LYS A 31 -49.49 -40.47 5.66
C LYS A 31 -48.11 -40.60 5.00
N TYR A 32 -47.51 -39.51 4.54
CA TYR A 32 -46.18 -39.53 3.91
C TYR A 32 -45.04 -39.75 4.91
N ARG A 33 -45.17 -39.20 6.14
CA ARG A 33 -44.19 -39.42 7.21
C ARG A 33 -44.14 -40.89 7.66
N LEU A 34 -45.26 -41.61 7.60
CA LEU A 34 -45.30 -43.02 7.96
C LEU A 34 -44.62 -43.89 6.88
N ILE A 35 -44.86 -43.59 5.60
CA ILE A 35 -44.25 -44.33 4.47
C ILE A 35 -42.73 -44.13 4.45
N ILE A 36 -42.24 -42.92 4.70
CA ILE A 36 -40.79 -42.63 4.77
C ILE A 36 -40.13 -43.36 5.95
N LYS A 37 -40.80 -43.45 7.12
CA LYS A 37 -40.28 -44.18 8.27
C LYS A 37 -40.23 -45.69 8.04
N VAL A 38 -41.23 -46.26 7.37
CA VAL A 38 -41.24 -47.70 7.01
C VAL A 38 -40.18 -47.99 5.94
N ALA A 39 -40.02 -47.12 4.95
CA ALA A 39 -38.96 -47.26 3.93
C ALA A 39 -37.55 -47.19 4.53
N LEU A 40 -37.30 -46.26 5.46
CA LEU A 40 -36.03 -46.16 6.19
C LEU A 40 -35.76 -47.39 7.07
N LEU A 41 -36.79 -47.92 7.74
CA LEU A 41 -36.66 -49.13 8.54
C LEU A 41 -36.32 -50.36 7.68
N CYS A 42 -36.99 -50.52 6.53
CA CYS A 42 -36.67 -51.58 5.57
C CYS A 42 -35.27 -51.43 4.96
N PHE A 43 -34.80 -50.20 4.72
CA PHE A 43 -33.45 -49.93 4.24
C PHE A 43 -32.39 -50.29 5.29
N SER A 44 -32.63 -50.00 6.58
CA SER A 44 -31.72 -50.41 7.66
C SER A 44 -31.67 -51.93 7.87
N ILE A 45 -32.78 -52.64 7.63
CA ILE A 45 -32.80 -54.11 7.69
C ILE A 45 -32.10 -54.74 6.47
N LEU A 46 -32.21 -54.11 5.29
CA LEU A 46 -31.48 -54.54 4.08
C LEU A 46 -29.96 -54.31 4.20
N ILE A 47 -29.53 -53.19 4.80
CA ILE A 47 -28.11 -52.97 5.11
C ILE A 47 -27.64 -54.01 6.15
N GLY A 48 -28.41 -54.26 7.21
CA GLY A 48 -28.07 -55.24 8.25
C GLY A 48 -28.05 -56.71 7.79
N LEU A 49 -28.85 -57.10 6.80
CA LEU A 49 -28.86 -58.47 6.24
C LEU A 49 -27.89 -58.64 5.06
N SER A 50 -27.41 -57.55 4.45
CA SER A 50 -26.30 -57.59 3.48
C SER A 50 -24.93 -57.77 4.13
N SER A 51 -24.82 -57.55 5.45
CA SER A 51 -23.59 -57.73 6.23
C SER A 51 -23.41 -59.15 6.81
N CYS A 52 -24.29 -60.09 6.47
CA CYS A 52 -24.25 -61.47 6.98
C CYS A 52 -24.54 -62.50 5.89
N SER A 53 -23.76 -62.52 4.81
CA SER A 53 -23.40 -63.77 4.11
C SER A 53 -22.39 -63.50 2.98
N LEU A 54 -21.11 -63.63 3.26
CA LEU A 54 -20.11 -64.19 2.35
C LEU A 54 -18.82 -64.41 3.15
N ASN A 55 -18.72 -65.61 3.73
CA ASN A 55 -17.42 -66.20 4.04
C ASN A 55 -16.72 -66.47 2.70
N SER A 56 -16.07 -65.44 2.15
CA SER A 56 -14.85 -65.63 1.39
C SER A 56 -13.72 -65.29 2.34
N SER A 57 -12.91 -66.28 2.68
CA SER A 57 -11.56 -66.05 3.20
C SER A 57 -10.75 -65.32 2.12
N SER A 58 -10.97 -64.02 1.96
CA SER A 58 -9.95 -63.13 1.44
C SER A 58 -9.12 -62.75 2.64
N GLU A 59 -7.93 -63.34 2.77
CA GLU A 59 -6.87 -62.72 3.56
C GLU A 59 -6.85 -61.23 3.19
N GLU A 60 -7.00 -60.33 4.15
CA GLU A 60 -6.63 -58.92 3.91
C GLU A 60 -5.23 -58.94 3.30
N PRO A 61 -4.99 -58.25 2.17
CA PRO A 61 -3.70 -58.34 1.51
C PRO A 61 -2.62 -57.91 2.51
N TYR A 62 -1.84 -58.89 2.97
CA TYR A 62 -0.78 -58.68 3.94
C TYR A 62 0.24 -57.73 3.31
N LEU A 63 0.38 -56.53 3.87
CA LEU A 63 1.30 -55.54 3.36
C LEU A 63 2.74 -56.07 3.53
N THR A 64 3.42 -56.33 2.42
CA THR A 64 4.84 -56.70 2.42
C THR A 64 5.71 -55.47 2.16
N PRO A 65 7.02 -55.51 2.47
CA PRO A 65 7.95 -54.43 2.12
C PRO A 65 7.92 -54.01 0.65
N GLU A 66 7.84 -54.99 -0.27
CA GLU A 66 7.80 -54.73 -1.72
C GLU A 66 6.50 -54.02 -2.13
N ILE A 67 5.36 -54.47 -1.61
CA ILE A 67 4.06 -53.83 -1.89
C ILE A 67 4.05 -52.41 -1.33
N ALA A 68 4.57 -52.20 -0.11
CA ALA A 68 4.65 -50.89 0.51
C ALA A 68 5.51 -49.91 -0.28
N ILE A 69 6.69 -50.32 -0.76
CA ILE A 69 7.55 -49.47 -1.61
C ILE A 69 6.84 -49.08 -2.90
N ASN A 70 6.22 -50.05 -3.59
CA ASN A 70 5.52 -49.77 -4.84
C ASN A 70 4.36 -48.79 -4.64
N GLN A 71 3.61 -48.93 -3.55
CA GLN A 71 2.55 -47.98 -3.21
C GLN A 71 3.11 -46.59 -2.89
N LEU A 72 4.15 -46.51 -2.06
CA LEU A 72 4.79 -45.24 -1.70
C LEU A 72 5.38 -44.52 -2.91
N ALA A 73 5.85 -45.25 -3.92
CA ALA A 73 6.37 -44.67 -5.16
C ALA A 73 5.29 -44.00 -6.03
N GLU A 74 4.02 -44.36 -5.85
CA GLU A 74 2.88 -43.77 -6.58
C GLU A 74 2.25 -42.58 -5.84
N LEU A 75 2.58 -42.40 -4.56
CA LEU A 75 2.04 -41.34 -3.71
C LEU A 75 2.92 -40.09 -3.73
N SER A 76 2.33 -38.92 -3.56
CA SER A 76 3.10 -37.73 -3.22
C SER A 76 3.78 -37.89 -1.86
N PRO A 77 4.84 -37.13 -1.54
CA PRO A 77 5.52 -37.22 -0.24
C PRO A 77 4.58 -37.09 0.96
N THR A 78 3.60 -36.17 0.89
CA THR A 78 2.61 -35.97 1.97
C THR A 78 1.61 -37.12 2.07
N GLU A 79 1.14 -37.65 0.93
CA GLU A 79 0.26 -38.83 0.93
C GLU A 79 1.00 -40.09 1.42
N GLY A 80 2.27 -40.23 1.05
CA GLY A 80 3.14 -41.30 1.51
C GLY A 80 3.40 -41.23 3.02
N ALA A 81 3.59 -40.02 3.56
CA ALA A 81 3.67 -39.78 4.99
C ALA A 81 2.38 -40.19 5.72
N GLN A 82 1.22 -39.82 5.17
CA GLN A 82 -0.07 -40.21 5.74
C GLN A 82 -0.29 -41.73 5.68
N PHE A 83 0.09 -42.36 4.56
CA PHE A 83 0.06 -43.81 4.41
C PHE A 83 0.93 -44.48 5.49
N PHE A 84 2.16 -44.00 5.69
CA PHE A 84 3.06 -44.49 6.73
C PHE A 84 2.43 -44.40 8.12
N VAL A 85 1.93 -43.22 8.51
CA VAL A 85 1.33 -42.98 9.83
C VAL A 85 0.12 -43.87 10.07
N ASN A 86 -0.73 -44.07 9.06
CA ASN A 86 -1.94 -44.88 9.18
C ASN A 86 -1.67 -46.38 9.35
N ASN A 87 -0.52 -46.88 8.88
CA ASN A 87 -0.26 -48.32 8.78
C ASN A 87 0.88 -48.81 9.69
N ARG A 88 1.73 -47.92 10.21
CA ARG A 88 2.95 -48.30 10.97
C ARG A 88 2.70 -49.11 12.24
N GLU A 89 1.56 -48.92 12.93
CA GLU A 89 1.23 -49.69 14.13
C GLU A 89 0.94 -51.16 13.82
N GLN A 90 0.28 -51.42 12.68
CA GLN A 90 -0.06 -52.78 12.24
C GLN A 90 1.14 -53.46 11.56
N TYR A 91 2.03 -52.68 10.93
CA TYR A 91 3.16 -53.18 10.15
C TYR A 91 4.49 -52.58 10.62
N PRO A 92 5.14 -53.15 11.66
CA PRO A 92 6.35 -52.58 12.27
C PRO A 92 7.55 -52.42 11.32
N PHE A 93 7.60 -53.18 10.22
CA PHE A 93 8.68 -53.02 9.23
C PHE A 93 8.64 -51.67 8.51
N LEU A 94 7.49 -50.98 8.51
CA LEU A 94 7.32 -49.68 7.87
C LEU A 94 8.21 -48.61 8.49
N ASP A 95 8.51 -48.67 9.79
CA ASP A 95 9.40 -47.71 10.44
C ASP A 95 10.79 -47.73 9.80
N THR A 96 11.41 -48.92 9.70
CA THR A 96 12.72 -49.08 9.05
C THR A 96 12.64 -48.77 7.55
N LEU A 97 11.61 -49.26 6.86
CA LEU A 97 11.46 -49.05 5.42
C LEU A 97 11.34 -47.58 5.07
N TYR A 98 10.49 -46.84 5.79
CA TYR A 98 10.24 -45.43 5.53
C TYR A 98 11.46 -44.58 5.89
N VAL A 99 12.10 -44.83 7.03
CA VAL A 99 13.32 -44.11 7.45
C VAL A 99 14.47 -44.35 6.47
N ASP A 100 14.72 -45.59 6.06
CA ASP A 100 15.90 -45.91 5.27
C ASP A 100 15.73 -45.55 3.78
N ASN A 101 14.50 -45.63 3.25
CA ASN A 101 14.27 -45.51 1.80
C ASN A 101 13.51 -44.25 1.40
N ILE A 102 12.62 -43.73 2.24
CA ILE A 102 11.74 -42.61 1.87
C ILE A 102 12.24 -41.28 2.44
N VAL A 103 12.65 -41.23 3.71
CA VAL A 103 13.16 -40.00 4.34
C VAL A 103 14.30 -39.35 3.54
N PRO A 104 15.31 -40.07 3.01
CA PRO A 104 16.35 -39.45 2.20
C PRO A 104 15.84 -38.81 0.91
N ILE A 105 14.76 -39.34 0.33
CA ILE A 105 14.12 -38.79 -0.87
C ILE A 105 13.33 -37.53 -0.51
N VAL A 106 12.56 -37.58 0.58
CA VAL A 106 11.84 -36.41 1.12
C VAL A 106 12.83 -35.30 1.47
N GLY A 107 13.99 -35.64 2.04
CA GLY A 107 15.05 -34.69 2.38
C GLY A 107 15.67 -33.94 1.19
N GLN A 108 15.39 -34.35 -0.05
CA GLN A 108 15.78 -33.64 -1.27
C GLN A 108 14.68 -32.74 -1.85
N CYS A 109 13.49 -32.71 -1.21
CA CYS A 109 12.36 -31.90 -1.66
C CYS A 109 12.47 -30.45 -1.17
N SER A 110 11.52 -29.60 -1.58
CA SER A 110 11.41 -28.23 -1.08
C SER A 110 11.11 -28.19 0.42
N PHE A 111 11.46 -27.08 1.07
CA PHE A 111 11.15 -26.84 2.48
C PHE A 111 9.66 -27.05 2.79
N ASP A 112 8.75 -26.54 1.95
CA ASP A 112 7.30 -26.71 2.14
C ASP A 112 6.88 -28.18 2.19
N THR A 113 7.47 -29.00 1.32
CA THR A 113 7.21 -30.45 1.27
C THR A 113 7.75 -31.13 2.52
N ILE A 114 9.00 -30.81 2.91
CA ILE A 114 9.63 -31.37 4.12
C ILE A 114 8.84 -30.96 5.36
N ASN A 115 8.40 -29.71 5.47
CA ASN A 115 7.60 -29.18 6.58
C ASN A 115 6.25 -29.91 6.69
N ALA A 116 5.53 -30.06 5.57
CA ALA A 116 4.26 -30.77 5.53
C ALA A 116 4.41 -32.25 5.94
N VAL A 117 5.45 -32.93 5.44
CA VAL A 117 5.74 -34.32 5.84
C VAL A 117 6.12 -34.40 7.32
N LYS A 118 6.97 -33.49 7.82
CA LYS A 118 7.38 -33.44 9.22
C LYS A 118 6.19 -33.27 10.17
N LYS A 119 5.27 -32.36 9.86
CA LYS A 119 4.00 -32.19 10.60
C LYS A 119 3.15 -33.47 10.57
N CYS A 120 3.12 -34.17 9.46
CA CYS A 120 2.37 -35.42 9.33
C CYS A 120 2.97 -36.57 10.16
N VAL A 121 4.29 -36.72 10.15
CA VAL A 121 4.98 -37.85 10.81
C VAL A 121 5.43 -37.54 12.25
N GLU A 122 4.93 -36.47 12.86
CA GLU A 122 5.33 -36.00 14.19
C GLU A 122 5.37 -37.13 15.23
N LYS A 123 6.40 -37.16 16.08
CA LYS A 123 6.60 -38.18 17.14
C LYS A 123 6.78 -39.61 16.64
N THR A 124 7.20 -39.80 15.39
CA THR A 124 7.58 -41.12 14.85
C THR A 124 9.10 -41.19 14.59
N PRO A 125 9.68 -42.39 14.35
CA PRO A 125 11.10 -42.48 13.97
C PRO A 125 11.46 -41.70 12.70
N ALA A 126 10.50 -41.49 11.80
CA ALA A 126 10.69 -40.69 10.59
C ALA A 126 10.84 -39.19 10.91
N ASP A 127 10.21 -38.69 11.98
CA ASP A 127 10.36 -37.30 12.44
C ASP A 127 11.79 -37.00 12.88
N ASP A 128 12.37 -37.89 13.69
CA ASP A 128 13.76 -37.81 14.15
C ASP A 128 14.72 -37.85 12.96
N ALA A 129 14.50 -38.79 12.03
CA ALA A 129 15.34 -38.95 10.84
C ALA A 129 15.23 -37.77 9.86
N LEU A 130 14.07 -37.12 9.76
CA LEU A 130 13.85 -35.98 8.87
C LEU A 130 14.36 -34.65 9.46
N SER A 131 14.56 -34.58 10.78
CA SER A 131 14.94 -33.36 11.49
C SER A 131 16.22 -32.68 10.96
N PRO A 132 17.31 -33.39 10.61
CA PRO A 132 18.50 -32.77 10.02
C PRO A 132 18.19 -32.05 8.70
N TYR A 133 17.45 -32.71 7.80
CA TYR A 133 17.04 -32.14 6.50
C TYR A 133 16.12 -30.94 6.67
N TYR A 134 15.17 -31.01 7.60
CA TYR A 134 14.29 -29.89 7.92
C TYR A 134 15.09 -28.68 8.39
N ASN A 135 16.02 -28.86 9.34
CA ASN A 135 16.79 -27.74 9.89
C ASN A 135 17.69 -27.09 8.83
N GLU A 136 18.37 -27.88 8.01
CA GLU A 136 19.22 -27.37 6.92
C GLU A 136 18.39 -26.59 5.89
N THR A 137 17.32 -27.20 5.37
CA THR A 137 16.46 -26.54 4.36
C THR A 137 15.68 -25.34 4.91
N ARG A 138 15.37 -25.32 6.22
CA ARG A 138 14.75 -24.16 6.89
C ARG A 138 15.68 -22.96 6.89
N GLU A 139 16.97 -23.15 7.17
CA GLU A 139 17.93 -22.03 7.17
C GLU A 139 18.07 -21.41 5.77
N ASP A 140 18.19 -22.24 4.74
CA ASP A 140 18.26 -21.77 3.34
C ASP A 140 16.97 -21.06 2.92
N TYR A 141 15.81 -21.62 3.29
CA TYR A 141 14.50 -21.01 3.02
C TYR A 141 14.36 -19.63 3.69
N LEU A 142 14.73 -19.51 4.97
CA LEU A 142 14.73 -18.24 5.69
C LEU A 142 15.71 -17.23 5.08
N ALA A 143 16.88 -17.67 4.62
CA ALA A 143 17.82 -16.78 3.93
C ALA A 143 17.22 -16.23 2.62
N GLY A 144 16.52 -17.08 1.85
CA GLY A 144 15.77 -16.68 0.67
C GLY A 144 14.69 -15.65 0.97
N LEU A 145 13.86 -15.91 1.98
CA LEU A 145 12.81 -14.97 2.43
C LEU A 145 13.38 -13.62 2.88
N ASN A 146 14.48 -13.61 3.62
CA ASN A 146 15.13 -12.38 4.06
C ASN A 146 15.56 -11.52 2.86
N GLN A 147 16.12 -12.16 1.84
CA GLN A 147 16.54 -11.48 0.62
C GLN A 147 15.33 -10.92 -0.15
N GLU A 148 14.29 -11.71 -0.32
CA GLU A 148 13.05 -11.29 -1.00
C GLU A 148 12.39 -10.10 -0.29
N ILE A 149 12.25 -10.16 1.04
CA ILE A 149 11.68 -9.07 1.85
C ILE A 149 12.49 -7.78 1.70
N LYS A 150 13.83 -7.86 1.64
CA LYS A 150 14.70 -6.70 1.40
C LYS A 150 14.54 -6.12 0.00
N GLU A 151 14.44 -6.95 -1.02
CA GLU A 151 14.20 -6.52 -2.41
C GLU A 151 12.82 -5.86 -2.56
N ASN A 152 11.81 -6.41 -1.88
CA ASN A 152 10.47 -5.83 -1.79
C ASN A 152 10.50 -4.47 -1.09
N ALA A 153 11.24 -4.32 0.01
CA ALA A 153 11.40 -3.04 0.70
C ALA A 153 12.02 -1.97 -0.21
N ILE A 154 13.04 -2.32 -1.00
CA ILE A 154 13.65 -1.41 -2.00
C ILE A 154 12.62 -1.00 -3.05
N SER A 155 11.85 -1.96 -3.58
CA SER A 155 10.82 -1.71 -4.59
C SER A 155 9.69 -0.82 -4.06
N GLN A 156 9.27 -1.01 -2.81
CA GLN A 156 8.28 -0.17 -2.13
C GLN A 156 8.79 1.28 -2.01
N LYS A 157 10.00 1.48 -1.48
CA LYS A 157 10.61 2.82 -1.39
C LYS A 157 10.67 3.54 -2.74
N LYS A 158 11.04 2.79 -3.79
CA LYS A 158 11.05 3.30 -5.17
C LYS A 158 9.64 3.69 -5.64
N ALA A 159 8.63 2.86 -5.42
CA ALA A 159 7.25 3.17 -5.79
C ALA A 159 6.70 4.40 -5.04
N PHE A 160 7.04 4.58 -3.76
CA PHE A 160 6.66 5.79 -3.02
C PHE A 160 7.20 7.06 -3.69
N VAL A 161 8.48 7.01 -4.07
CA VAL A 161 9.18 8.11 -4.71
C VAL A 161 8.68 8.37 -6.14
N ASP A 162 8.50 7.32 -6.94
CA ASP A 162 8.18 7.44 -8.36
C ASP A 162 6.70 7.80 -8.60
N TYR A 163 5.80 7.48 -7.66
CA TYR A 163 4.36 7.63 -7.87
C TYR A 163 3.65 8.47 -6.80
N ILE A 164 3.96 8.26 -5.52
CA ILE A 164 3.22 8.89 -4.42
C ILE A 164 3.70 10.33 -4.21
N VAL A 165 5.01 10.58 -4.23
CA VAL A 165 5.57 11.92 -4.10
C VAL A 165 5.09 12.84 -5.23
N PRO A 166 5.12 12.45 -6.53
CA PRO A 166 4.58 13.26 -7.61
C PRO A 166 3.09 13.54 -7.46
N ALA A 167 2.29 12.54 -7.09
CA ALA A 167 0.85 12.74 -6.87
C ALA A 167 0.57 13.76 -5.75
N MET A 168 1.32 13.66 -4.64
CA MET A 168 1.27 14.65 -3.57
C MET A 168 1.64 16.06 -4.06
N GLN A 169 2.70 16.18 -4.85
CA GLN A 169 3.16 17.47 -5.38
C GLN A 169 2.11 18.13 -6.27
N VAL A 170 1.46 17.36 -7.15
CA VAL A 170 0.39 17.89 -8.02
C VAL A 170 -0.80 18.41 -7.19
N GLU A 171 -1.23 17.67 -6.16
CA GLU A 171 -2.33 18.14 -5.30
C GLU A 171 -1.91 19.38 -4.50
N ILE A 172 -0.68 19.42 -3.98
CA ILE A 172 -0.12 20.59 -3.30
C ILE A 172 -0.07 21.81 -4.22
N ASP A 173 0.44 21.68 -5.44
CA ASP A 173 0.55 22.79 -6.40
C ASP A 173 -0.85 23.32 -6.77
N SER A 174 -1.84 22.44 -6.88
CA SER A 174 -3.25 22.82 -7.08
C SER A 174 -3.82 23.60 -5.88
N LEU A 175 -3.53 23.16 -4.64
CA LEU A 175 -3.94 23.87 -3.44
C LEU A 175 -3.28 25.26 -3.34
N LEU A 176 -1.98 25.34 -3.65
CA LEU A 176 -1.21 26.58 -3.68
C LEU A 176 -1.78 27.56 -4.71
N GLU A 177 -2.14 27.08 -5.89
CA GLU A 177 -2.72 27.90 -6.96
C GLU A 177 -4.04 28.56 -6.53
N VAL A 178 -4.90 27.80 -5.85
CA VAL A 178 -6.17 28.30 -5.31
C VAL A 178 -5.92 29.35 -4.23
N ASP A 179 -5.13 29.01 -3.21
CA ASP A 179 -4.91 29.89 -2.06
C ASP A 179 -4.18 31.18 -2.50
N MET A 180 -3.21 31.07 -3.41
CA MET A 180 -2.50 32.24 -3.94
C MET A 180 -3.36 33.09 -4.85
N SER A 181 -4.30 32.52 -5.59
CA SER A 181 -5.29 33.30 -6.35
C SER A 181 -6.17 34.13 -5.41
N GLU A 182 -6.55 33.58 -4.26
CA GLU A 182 -7.34 34.28 -3.25
C GLU A 182 -6.53 35.40 -2.58
N VAL A 183 -5.29 35.12 -2.17
CA VAL A 183 -4.36 36.14 -1.62
C VAL A 183 -4.21 37.29 -2.59
N MET A 184 -3.92 36.99 -3.87
CA MET A 184 -3.71 38.02 -4.89
C MET A 184 -4.98 38.82 -5.16
N SER A 185 -6.14 38.16 -5.27
CA SER A 185 -7.44 38.83 -5.44
C SER A 185 -7.75 39.80 -4.30
N LYS A 186 -7.56 39.37 -3.04
CA LYS A 186 -7.79 40.22 -1.85
C LYS A 186 -6.80 41.37 -1.79
N TYR A 187 -5.55 41.11 -2.16
CA TYR A 187 -4.47 42.09 -2.16
C TYR A 187 -4.63 43.18 -3.23
N SER A 188 -4.80 42.79 -4.50
CA SER A 188 -4.98 43.74 -5.62
C SER A 188 -6.35 44.41 -5.60
N GLY A 189 -7.32 43.87 -4.84
CA GLY A 189 -8.66 44.43 -4.67
C GLY A 189 -9.61 44.11 -5.82
N GLY A 190 -9.30 43.12 -6.64
CA GLY A 190 -10.02 42.83 -7.88
C GLY A 190 -9.86 43.92 -8.95
N PHE A 191 -10.74 43.88 -9.97
CA PHE A 191 -10.69 44.66 -11.23
C PHE A 191 -10.06 46.08 -11.13
N MET A 192 -9.16 46.39 -12.07
CA MET A 192 -8.19 47.52 -12.16
C MET A 192 -8.54 48.88 -11.52
N ASN A 193 -9.81 49.29 -11.46
CA ASN A 193 -10.18 50.61 -10.97
C ASN A 193 -10.20 50.73 -9.43
N TRP A 194 -10.36 49.62 -8.70
CA TRP A 194 -10.29 49.63 -7.23
C TRP A 194 -8.85 49.54 -6.70
N ARG A 195 -7.94 48.97 -7.51
CA ARG A 195 -6.50 48.77 -7.24
C ARG A 195 -5.76 50.08 -6.96
N LYS A 196 -5.91 51.08 -7.84
CA LYS A 196 -5.27 52.40 -7.66
C LYS A 196 -5.78 53.12 -6.41
N LEU A 197 -7.10 53.04 -6.14
CA LEU A 197 -7.71 53.62 -4.95
C LEU A 197 -7.20 52.93 -3.66
N LYS A 198 -7.15 51.59 -3.61
CA LYS A 198 -6.64 50.84 -2.44
C LYS A 198 -5.18 51.16 -2.12
N PHE A 199 -4.30 51.11 -3.12
CA PHE A 199 -2.88 51.42 -2.91
C PHE A 199 -2.65 52.90 -2.57
N TRP A 200 -3.46 53.83 -3.10
CA TRP A 200 -3.47 55.23 -2.68
C TRP A 200 -3.95 55.44 -1.25
N PHE A 201 -4.95 54.68 -0.78
CA PHE A 201 -5.50 54.78 0.58
C PHE A 201 -4.74 53.98 1.64
N GLY A 202 -3.58 53.40 1.29
CA GLY A 202 -2.61 52.89 2.27
C GLY A 202 -2.33 51.40 2.22
N THR A 203 -2.89 50.64 1.28
CA THR A 203 -2.56 49.20 1.17
C THR A 203 -1.06 49.02 0.86
N GLY A 204 -0.34 48.30 1.73
CA GLY A 204 1.12 48.15 1.70
C GLY A 204 1.60 46.69 1.84
N SER A 205 2.91 46.49 2.01
CA SER A 205 3.49 45.15 2.25
C SER A 205 2.93 44.48 3.50
N ASP A 206 2.60 45.27 4.52
CA ASP A 206 2.11 44.78 5.81
C ASP A 206 0.67 44.22 5.67
N ASP A 207 -0.11 44.74 4.71
CA ASP A 207 -1.42 44.19 4.36
C ASP A 207 -1.29 42.89 3.55
N PHE A 208 -0.26 42.75 2.71
CA PHE A 208 0.02 41.49 2.02
C PHE A 208 0.38 40.38 3.01
N GLU A 209 1.27 40.65 3.96
CA GLU A 209 1.63 39.70 5.03
C GLU A 209 0.40 39.31 5.87
N LYS A 210 -0.47 40.28 6.19
CA LYS A 210 -1.71 40.01 6.92
C LYS A 210 -2.67 39.13 6.12
N ILE A 211 -2.92 39.47 4.85
CA ILE A 211 -3.78 38.69 3.95
C ILE A 211 -3.20 37.29 3.77
N TRP A 212 -1.88 37.16 3.64
CA TRP A 212 -1.22 35.87 3.57
C TRP A 212 -1.53 35.00 4.79
N ASN A 213 -1.27 35.52 6.00
CA ASN A 213 -1.47 34.77 7.23
C ASN A 213 -2.94 34.41 7.48
N GLU A 214 -3.88 35.17 6.92
CA GLU A 214 -5.32 34.89 7.01
C GLU A 214 -5.82 33.86 5.98
N ASN A 215 -5.04 33.53 4.93
CA ASN A 215 -5.51 32.73 3.80
C ASN A 215 -4.67 31.49 3.48
N ILE A 216 -3.42 31.43 3.95
CA ILE A 216 -2.59 30.23 3.83
C ILE A 216 -2.82 29.35 5.05
N ASP A 217 -3.53 28.24 4.87
CA ASP A 217 -3.83 27.26 5.91
C ASP A 217 -2.79 26.12 5.92
N ASN A 218 -1.86 26.17 6.87
CA ASN A 218 -0.83 25.15 7.05
C ASN A 218 -1.38 23.75 7.35
N ASP A 219 -2.55 23.66 8.01
CA ASP A 219 -3.15 22.37 8.38
C ASP A 219 -3.67 21.67 7.14
N LYS A 220 -4.26 22.41 6.20
CA LYS A 220 -4.72 21.90 4.90
C LYS A 220 -3.61 21.20 4.11
N TYR A 221 -2.39 21.77 4.06
CA TYR A 221 -1.25 21.14 3.39
C TYR A 221 -0.72 19.92 4.16
N THR A 222 -0.71 19.99 5.49
CA THR A 222 -0.33 18.88 6.37
C THR A 222 -1.28 17.69 6.18
N GLU A 223 -2.59 17.93 6.13
CA GLU A 223 -3.62 16.92 5.89
C GLU A 223 -3.49 16.28 4.51
N CYS A 224 -3.21 17.09 3.47
CA CYS A 224 -2.97 16.59 2.12
C CYS A 224 -1.81 15.58 2.09
N VAL A 225 -0.66 15.93 2.67
CA VAL A 225 0.50 15.02 2.74
C VAL A 225 0.19 13.78 3.56
N ALA A 226 -0.45 13.94 4.73
CA ALA A 226 -0.80 12.84 5.60
C ALA A 226 -1.73 11.83 4.92
N LYS A 227 -2.72 12.29 4.14
CA LYS A 227 -3.66 11.45 3.41
C LYS A 227 -2.93 10.49 2.46
N TYR A 228 -2.02 10.98 1.63
CA TYR A 228 -1.29 10.13 0.67
C TYR A 228 -0.37 9.13 1.36
N ILE A 229 0.37 9.60 2.37
CA ILE A 229 1.28 8.75 3.14
C ILE A 229 0.50 7.64 3.85
N ASN A 230 -0.56 7.99 4.59
CA ASN A 230 -1.35 7.01 5.33
C ASN A 230 -2.00 5.99 4.38
N THR A 231 -2.55 6.46 3.25
CA THR A 231 -3.13 5.57 2.23
C THR A 231 -2.09 4.59 1.67
N TYR A 232 -0.88 5.09 1.40
CA TYR A 232 0.21 4.26 0.91
C TYR A 232 0.66 3.22 1.95
N LEU A 233 0.87 3.64 3.19
CA LEU A 233 1.27 2.74 4.28
C LEU A 233 0.18 1.71 4.62
N ASP A 234 -1.10 2.10 4.57
CA ASP A 234 -2.24 1.17 4.73
C ASP A 234 -2.22 0.08 3.64
N SER A 235 -1.91 0.46 2.38
CA SER A 235 -1.76 -0.51 1.28
C SER A 235 -0.59 -1.47 1.51
N LEU A 236 0.56 -0.97 1.98
CA LEU A 236 1.71 -1.82 2.30
C LEU A 236 1.42 -2.78 3.45
N ALA A 237 0.66 -2.36 4.46
CA ALA A 237 0.26 -3.23 5.57
C ALA A 237 -0.59 -4.42 5.08
N VAL A 238 -1.54 -4.18 4.19
CA VAL A 238 -2.35 -5.26 3.58
C VAL A 238 -1.46 -6.23 2.79
N GLN A 239 -0.52 -5.72 1.99
CA GLN A 239 0.39 -6.56 1.22
C GLN A 239 1.28 -7.43 2.12
N ARG A 240 1.83 -6.85 3.20
CA ARG A 240 2.65 -7.59 4.17
C ARG A 240 1.86 -8.64 4.91
N ASN A 241 0.62 -8.33 5.31
CA ASN A 241 -0.25 -9.30 5.97
C ASN A 241 -0.60 -10.48 5.05
N ASN A 242 -0.88 -10.21 3.77
CA ASN A 242 -1.14 -11.27 2.79
C ASN A 242 0.11 -12.15 2.61
N TYR A 243 1.29 -11.53 2.43
CA TYR A 243 2.56 -12.27 2.32
C TYR A 243 2.84 -13.14 3.55
N TYR A 244 2.60 -12.61 4.74
CA TYR A 244 2.72 -13.36 5.99
C TYR A 244 1.78 -14.58 6.03
N ASN A 245 0.53 -14.39 5.62
CA ASN A 245 -0.48 -15.44 5.62
C ASN A 245 -0.22 -16.52 4.58
N ASP A 246 0.37 -16.16 3.44
CA ASP A 246 0.80 -17.13 2.43
C ASP A 246 1.91 -18.07 2.96
N ILE A 247 2.66 -17.66 3.99
CA ILE A 247 3.75 -18.44 4.59
C ILE A 247 3.31 -19.17 5.87
N ILE A 248 2.56 -18.52 6.76
CA ILE A 248 2.21 -19.04 8.10
C ILE A 248 0.78 -19.64 8.16
N GLU A 249 0.00 -19.56 7.08
CA GLU A 249 -1.36 -20.10 6.85
C GLU A 249 -2.48 -19.66 7.84
N ASN A 250 -2.19 -19.21 9.07
CA ASN A 250 -3.18 -18.80 10.08
C ASN A 250 -2.64 -17.80 11.13
N GLY A 251 -1.99 -16.73 10.68
CA GLY A 251 -1.54 -15.66 11.58
C GLY A 251 -2.13 -14.30 11.21
N ASP A 252 -1.85 -13.29 12.03
CA ASP A 252 -2.08 -11.88 11.70
C ASP A 252 -0.77 -11.11 11.92
N PHE A 253 -0.32 -10.39 10.90
CA PHE A 253 0.82 -9.49 10.99
C PHE A 253 0.35 -8.04 11.11
N GLU A 254 0.50 -7.46 12.30
CA GLU A 254 0.25 -6.04 12.50
C GLU A 254 1.44 -5.19 12.01
N SER A 255 1.25 -4.54 10.87
CA SER A 255 2.17 -3.53 10.35
C SER A 255 1.83 -2.14 10.89
N GLU A 256 2.84 -1.36 11.25
CA GLU A 256 2.67 0.03 11.65
C GLU A 256 2.32 0.90 10.44
N THR A 257 1.11 1.45 10.41
CA THR A 257 0.62 2.25 9.26
C THR A 257 0.68 3.75 9.46
N ARG A 258 1.13 4.21 10.64
CA ARG A 258 1.14 5.63 10.99
C ARG A 258 2.56 6.07 11.28
N ILE A 259 2.91 7.24 10.76
CA ILE A 259 4.16 7.93 11.09
C ILE A 259 3.84 9.24 11.77
N SER A 260 4.70 9.66 12.70
CA SER A 260 4.47 10.93 13.40
C SER A 260 4.50 12.10 12.40
N GLN A 261 3.49 12.95 12.51
CA GLN A 261 3.32 14.12 11.67
C GLN A 261 4.16 15.27 12.21
N ALA A 262 4.86 15.96 11.31
CA ALA A 262 5.43 17.27 11.58
C ALA A 262 4.43 18.33 11.14
N THR A 263 4.22 19.36 11.96
CA THR A 263 3.44 20.52 11.56
C THR A 263 4.20 21.27 10.46
N MET A 264 3.52 21.62 9.37
CA MET A 264 4.07 22.49 8.35
C MET A 264 3.98 23.95 8.83
N ASP A 265 5.06 24.71 8.70
CA ASP A 265 5.05 26.15 8.95
C ASP A 265 5.49 26.88 7.68
N LEU A 266 4.52 27.24 6.83
CA LEU A 266 4.78 27.93 5.57
C LEU A 266 5.02 29.41 5.83
N LEU A 267 6.29 29.80 5.80
CA LEU A 267 6.68 31.18 6.02
C LEU A 267 6.73 31.94 4.70
N LEU A 268 6.13 33.13 4.68
CA LEU A 268 6.34 34.06 3.58
C LEU A 268 7.78 34.59 3.65
N ALA A 269 8.62 34.25 2.66
CA ALA A 269 10.00 34.68 2.67
C ALA A 269 10.11 36.22 2.63
N LYS A 270 10.99 36.80 3.47
CA LYS A 270 11.27 38.24 3.50
C LYS A 270 11.67 38.83 2.15
N LYS A 271 12.25 38.01 1.26
CA LYS A 271 12.56 38.41 -0.12
C LYS A 271 11.28 38.62 -0.93
N CYS A 272 10.29 37.73 -0.82
CA CYS A 272 8.97 37.90 -1.46
C CYS A 272 8.30 39.18 -0.98
N VAL A 273 8.24 39.40 0.35
CA VAL A 273 7.68 40.63 0.95
C VAL A 273 8.32 41.90 0.38
N ARG A 274 9.66 41.94 0.32
CA ARG A 274 10.41 43.11 -0.18
C ARG A 274 10.08 43.43 -1.63
N GLU A 275 9.85 42.42 -2.44
CA GLU A 275 9.61 42.57 -3.87
C GLU A 275 8.14 42.91 -4.15
N VAL A 276 7.21 42.33 -3.37
CA VAL A 276 5.82 42.79 -3.29
C VAL A 276 5.78 44.28 -2.89
N LYS A 277 6.58 44.70 -1.90
CA LYS A 277 6.67 46.12 -1.50
C LYS A 277 7.13 47.02 -2.64
N LYS A 278 8.20 46.64 -3.35
CA LYS A 278 8.70 47.40 -4.51
C LYS A 278 7.67 47.47 -5.64
N PHE A 279 6.92 46.40 -5.85
CA PHE A 279 5.81 46.39 -6.80
C PHE A 279 4.75 47.43 -6.40
N THR A 280 4.32 47.42 -5.14
CA THR A 280 3.31 48.35 -4.62
C THR A 280 3.73 49.81 -4.70
N GLU A 281 4.98 50.10 -4.37
CA GLU A 281 5.52 51.46 -4.44
C GLU A 281 5.54 51.96 -5.90
N LYS A 282 5.95 51.11 -6.84
CA LYS A 282 6.02 51.48 -8.26
C LYS A 282 4.67 51.53 -8.96
N GLU A 283 3.69 50.74 -8.54
CA GLU A 283 2.31 50.86 -9.00
C GLU A 283 1.68 52.22 -8.69
N LYS A 284 2.16 52.90 -7.64
CA LYS A 284 1.72 54.27 -7.31
C LYS A 284 2.33 55.32 -8.26
N ASP A 285 3.44 55.01 -8.92
CA ASP A 285 4.30 55.97 -9.64
C ASP A 285 4.26 55.87 -11.19
N GLU A 286 3.44 54.98 -11.78
CA GLU A 286 3.39 54.56 -13.20
C GLU A 286 4.38 53.41 -13.56
N MET A 287 3.85 52.40 -14.26
CA MET A 287 4.31 51.00 -14.22
C MET A 287 5.30 50.61 -15.35
N THR A 288 6.27 49.73 -15.05
CA THR A 288 7.05 48.98 -16.08
C THR A 288 6.99 47.46 -15.83
N THR A 289 6.27 46.73 -16.70
CA THR A 289 6.16 45.25 -16.68
C THR A 289 7.47 44.52 -16.90
N SER A 290 8.45 45.16 -17.54
CA SER A 290 9.76 44.58 -17.85
C SER A 290 10.58 44.27 -16.59
N PHE A 291 10.56 45.16 -15.60
CA PHE A 291 11.34 45.02 -14.37
C PHE A 291 10.89 43.82 -13.51
N LEU A 292 9.58 43.54 -13.45
CA LEU A 292 9.04 42.38 -12.73
C LEU A 292 9.47 41.07 -13.38
N LYS A 293 9.46 41.02 -14.72
CA LYS A 293 9.89 39.85 -15.49
C LYS A 293 11.37 39.54 -15.25
N ASP A 294 12.22 40.57 -15.23
CA ASP A 294 13.66 40.45 -14.96
C ASP A 294 13.96 40.00 -13.52
N TRP A 295 13.07 40.27 -12.57
CA TRP A 295 13.19 39.80 -11.19
C TRP A 295 12.72 38.35 -11.02
N VAL A 296 11.57 38.00 -11.61
CA VAL A 296 10.96 36.68 -11.45
C VAL A 296 11.76 35.60 -12.16
N ALA A 297 12.23 35.84 -13.38
CA ALA A 297 12.97 34.81 -14.13
C ALA A 297 14.20 34.25 -13.37
N PRO A 298 15.10 35.08 -12.80
CA PRO A 298 16.19 34.60 -11.96
C PRO A 298 15.76 34.13 -10.57
N THR A 299 14.61 34.56 -10.03
CA THR A 299 14.13 34.10 -8.72
C THR A 299 13.50 32.72 -8.81
N ILE A 300 12.71 32.46 -9.86
CA ILE A 300 12.20 31.15 -10.24
C ILE A 300 13.40 30.22 -10.45
N LEU A 301 14.32 30.56 -11.36
CA LEU A 301 15.53 29.75 -11.59
C LEU A 301 16.41 29.62 -10.33
N GLY A 302 16.53 30.66 -9.52
CA GLY A 302 17.34 30.73 -8.30
C GLY A 302 16.76 29.94 -7.13
N ALA A 303 15.44 29.83 -7.02
CA ALA A 303 14.77 28.94 -6.07
C ALA A 303 15.00 27.48 -6.49
N PHE A 304 14.94 27.18 -7.79
CA PHE A 304 15.29 25.85 -8.30
C PHE A 304 16.78 25.51 -8.21
N SER A 305 17.65 26.52 -8.28
CA SER A 305 19.12 26.35 -8.27
C SER A 305 19.79 26.75 -6.95
N GLY A 306 19.01 26.95 -5.88
CA GLY A 306 19.47 27.48 -4.60
C GLY A 306 20.66 26.72 -4.00
N GLY A 307 21.87 27.22 -4.28
CA GLY A 307 23.09 27.07 -3.47
C GLY A 307 23.73 25.68 -3.36
N VAL A 308 24.76 25.43 -4.17
CA VAL A 308 25.86 24.47 -3.97
C VAL A 308 25.45 23.06 -3.51
N GLY A 309 25.16 22.18 -4.47
CA GLY A 309 25.20 20.72 -4.32
C GLY A 309 23.94 20.05 -3.74
N THR A 310 23.47 18.99 -4.40
CA THR A 310 22.78 17.84 -3.76
C THR A 310 21.35 17.98 -3.20
N VAL A 311 20.37 18.62 -3.86
CA VAL A 311 18.96 18.49 -3.38
C VAL A 311 17.83 18.34 -4.42
N VAL A 312 18.15 18.10 -5.69
CA VAL A 312 17.14 17.69 -6.71
C VAL A 312 17.35 16.22 -7.17
N SER A 313 18.24 15.47 -6.49
CA SER A 313 18.62 14.11 -6.90
C SER A 313 18.06 12.96 -6.05
N TRP A 314 17.34 13.21 -4.96
CA TRP A 314 17.05 12.11 -4.01
C TRP A 314 15.91 11.18 -4.43
N ALA A 315 15.22 11.47 -5.54
CA ALA A 315 14.02 10.71 -5.92
C ALA A 315 13.77 10.51 -7.44
N TYR A 316 14.58 11.05 -8.35
CA TYR A 316 14.40 10.84 -9.80
C TYR A 316 12.97 11.09 -10.33
N ASP A 317 12.57 12.35 -10.42
CA ASP A 317 11.82 12.81 -11.61
C ASP A 317 11.95 14.33 -11.81
N ALA A 318 13.20 14.77 -12.02
CA ALA A 318 13.49 16.16 -12.34
C ALA A 318 12.90 16.60 -13.70
N GLY A 319 12.50 15.65 -14.56
CA GLY A 319 12.11 15.92 -15.95
C GLY A 319 10.84 16.75 -16.08
N ASN A 320 9.73 16.32 -15.46
CA ASN A 320 8.44 16.99 -15.57
C ASN A 320 8.44 18.34 -14.85
N PHE A 321 9.07 18.40 -13.68
CA PHE A 321 9.22 19.63 -12.92
C PHE A 321 10.05 20.68 -13.67
N LEU A 322 11.18 20.29 -14.27
CA LEU A 322 11.97 21.20 -15.11
C LEU A 322 11.22 21.65 -16.37
N TYR A 323 10.31 20.82 -16.91
CA TYR A 323 9.49 21.15 -18.07
C TYR A 323 8.47 22.25 -17.73
N ASP A 324 7.67 22.09 -16.68
CA ASP A 324 6.66 23.08 -16.28
C ASP A 324 7.29 24.42 -15.91
N VAL A 325 8.44 24.38 -15.26
CA VAL A 325 9.26 25.56 -14.96
C VAL A 325 9.75 26.25 -16.23
N LYS A 326 10.22 25.48 -17.21
CA LYS A 326 10.68 26.02 -18.48
C LYS A 326 9.54 26.68 -19.25
N VAL A 327 8.36 26.04 -19.30
CA VAL A 327 7.16 26.60 -19.93
C VAL A 327 6.78 27.92 -19.24
N THR A 328 6.70 27.93 -17.92
CA THR A 328 6.37 29.14 -17.15
C THR A 328 7.40 30.26 -17.39
N LEU A 329 8.69 29.94 -17.40
CA LEU A 329 9.75 30.90 -17.67
C LEU A 329 9.69 31.45 -19.10
N ASP A 330 9.40 30.59 -20.08
CA ASP A 330 9.26 30.97 -21.48
C ASP A 330 8.02 31.87 -21.67
N ASP A 331 6.93 31.64 -20.93
CA ASP A 331 5.73 32.49 -20.95
C ASP A 331 5.96 33.86 -20.29
N ILE A 332 6.72 33.91 -19.18
CA ILE A 332 7.16 35.17 -18.55
C ILE A 332 8.02 35.98 -19.54
N LYS A 333 9.00 35.33 -20.16
CA LYS A 333 9.93 35.96 -21.12
C LYS A 333 9.22 36.40 -22.40
N SER A 334 8.26 35.62 -22.90
CA SER A 334 7.47 35.94 -24.10
C SER A 334 6.33 36.93 -23.86
N GLN A 335 6.23 37.49 -22.65
CA GLN A 335 5.26 38.52 -22.27
C GLN A 335 3.80 38.07 -22.30
N LYS A 336 3.53 36.77 -22.19
CA LYS A 336 2.16 36.25 -22.17
C LYS A 336 1.44 36.47 -20.85
N LEU A 337 2.19 36.62 -19.75
CA LEU A 337 1.66 36.81 -18.40
C LEU A 337 1.65 38.29 -17.99
N ASP A 338 0.63 38.66 -17.22
CA ASP A 338 0.53 39.98 -16.60
C ASP A 338 1.38 40.10 -15.31
N SER A 339 1.45 41.30 -14.75
CA SER A 339 2.26 41.54 -13.54
C SER A 339 1.77 40.82 -12.28
N GLU A 340 0.45 40.61 -12.14
CA GLU A 340 -0.12 39.95 -10.97
C GLU A 340 0.17 38.46 -11.03
N GLU A 341 -0.01 37.85 -12.20
CA GLU A 341 0.38 36.46 -12.46
C GLU A 341 1.87 36.24 -12.20
N VAL A 342 2.73 37.16 -12.65
CA VAL A 342 4.18 37.11 -12.41
C VAL A 342 4.52 37.10 -10.91
N ILE A 343 3.86 37.93 -10.10
CA ILE A 343 4.06 37.94 -8.63
C ILE A 343 3.51 36.69 -7.97
N LYS A 344 2.32 36.26 -8.39
CA LYS A 344 1.66 35.05 -7.91
C LYS A 344 2.57 33.84 -8.08
N TYR A 345 3.13 33.63 -9.28
CA TYR A 345 4.06 32.53 -9.55
C TYR A 345 5.33 32.59 -8.69
N ALA A 346 5.90 33.77 -8.48
CA ALA A 346 7.07 33.91 -7.63
C ALA A 346 6.78 33.55 -6.16
N CYS A 347 5.60 33.92 -5.65
CA CYS A 347 5.14 33.54 -4.32
C CYS A 347 4.85 32.04 -4.23
N MET A 348 4.10 31.47 -5.17
CA MET A 348 3.82 30.04 -5.23
C MET A 348 5.10 29.21 -5.24
N GLU A 349 6.09 29.60 -6.04
CA GLU A 349 7.35 28.87 -6.12
C GLU A 349 8.14 28.91 -4.81
N ASN A 350 8.08 30.04 -4.09
CA ASN A 350 8.70 30.13 -2.78
C ASN A 350 8.07 29.18 -1.75
N ILE A 351 6.76 28.99 -1.80
CA ILE A 351 6.04 28.04 -0.92
C ILE A 351 6.32 26.61 -1.36
N GLY A 352 6.14 26.33 -2.65
CA GLY A 352 6.38 25.02 -3.24
C GLY A 352 7.78 24.51 -2.94
N PHE A 353 8.80 25.39 -2.98
CA PHE A 353 10.15 25.05 -2.56
C PHE A 353 10.25 24.62 -1.09
N GLN A 354 9.63 25.36 -0.16
CA GLN A 354 9.64 25.02 1.28
C GLN A 354 8.99 23.65 1.53
N ILE A 355 7.86 23.38 0.86
CA ILE A 355 7.17 22.09 0.97
C ILE A 355 8.03 20.97 0.38
N ARG A 356 8.58 21.15 -0.83
CA ARG A 356 9.36 20.12 -1.51
C ARG A 356 10.68 19.79 -0.80
N GLN A 357 11.39 20.80 -0.30
CA GLN A 357 12.76 20.63 0.21
C GLN A 357 12.83 20.29 1.71
N ALA A 358 11.98 20.92 2.53
CA ALA A 358 12.00 20.67 3.96
C ALA A 358 11.01 19.56 4.34
N TYR A 359 9.78 19.66 3.85
CA TYR A 359 8.67 18.84 4.34
C TYR A 359 8.64 17.47 3.67
N LEU A 360 8.57 17.39 2.34
CA LEU A 360 8.48 16.10 1.64
C LEU A 360 9.72 15.22 1.86
N LYS A 361 10.91 15.83 1.96
CA LYS A 361 12.15 15.10 2.31
C LYS A 361 12.04 14.43 3.68
N TYR A 362 11.63 15.19 4.70
CA TYR A 362 11.44 14.68 6.05
C TYR A 362 10.47 13.49 6.10
N TYR A 363 9.33 13.60 5.39
CA TYR A 363 8.36 12.52 5.35
C TYR A 363 8.87 11.30 4.59
N THR A 364 9.61 11.49 3.50
CA THR A 364 10.19 10.37 2.73
C THR A 364 11.14 9.56 3.59
N GLU A 365 12.05 10.22 4.31
CA GLU A 365 12.98 9.55 5.22
C GLU A 365 12.24 8.73 6.29
N ARG A 366 11.10 9.22 6.77
CA ARG A 366 10.25 8.51 7.75
C ARG A 366 9.46 7.35 7.15
N VAL A 367 8.92 7.52 5.95
CA VAL A 367 8.27 6.43 5.21
C VAL A 367 9.28 5.32 4.95
N PHE A 368 10.51 5.66 4.54
CA PHE A 368 11.56 4.67 4.28
C PHE A 368 11.94 3.90 5.54
N ARG A 369 12.10 4.61 6.67
CA ARG A 369 12.35 3.98 7.96
C ARG A 369 11.21 3.05 8.37
N ASN A 370 9.97 3.49 8.25
CA ASN A 370 8.81 2.65 8.55
C ASN A 370 8.79 1.40 7.66
N ILE A 371 9.12 1.51 6.36
CA ILE A 371 9.24 0.36 5.46
C ILE A 371 10.31 -0.62 5.96
N ASP A 372 11.50 -0.13 6.29
CA ASP A 372 12.60 -0.98 6.80
C ASP A 372 12.23 -1.69 8.10
N GLU A 373 11.74 -0.93 9.09
CA GLU A 373 11.37 -1.47 10.40
C GLU A 373 10.26 -2.53 10.30
N ASN A 374 9.28 -2.32 9.43
CA ASN A 374 8.21 -3.30 9.22
C ASN A 374 8.69 -4.52 8.43
N SER A 375 9.59 -4.36 7.48
CA SER A 375 10.18 -5.48 6.75
C SER A 375 11.04 -6.36 7.66
N ASP A 376 11.86 -5.75 8.53
CA ASP A 376 12.63 -6.49 9.54
C ASP A 376 11.70 -7.21 10.53
N LYS A 377 10.64 -6.54 10.99
CA LYS A 377 9.61 -7.15 11.86
C LYS A 377 8.93 -8.34 11.18
N LEU A 378 8.56 -8.21 9.90
CA LEU A 378 7.92 -9.27 9.12
C LEU A 378 8.82 -10.51 9.04
N TYR A 379 10.09 -10.31 8.68
CA TYR A 379 11.06 -11.41 8.62
C TYR A 379 11.23 -12.09 9.98
N ASN A 380 11.40 -11.32 11.05
CA ASN A 380 11.60 -11.88 12.39
C ASN A 380 10.41 -12.72 12.85
N ILE A 381 9.18 -12.25 12.63
CA ILE A 381 7.98 -13.01 13.01
C ILE A 381 7.85 -14.28 12.17
N ILE A 382 8.14 -14.24 10.87
CA ILE A 382 8.15 -15.46 10.03
C ILE A 382 9.18 -16.46 10.55
N SER A 383 10.41 -15.99 10.83
CA SER A 383 11.49 -16.82 11.35
C SER A 383 11.20 -17.45 12.71
N GLU A 384 10.39 -16.80 13.56
CA GLU A 384 9.97 -17.34 14.86
C GLU A 384 8.84 -18.37 14.76
N ASN A 385 8.01 -18.32 13.70
CA ASN A 385 6.82 -19.16 13.55
C ASN A 385 6.98 -20.32 12.54
N LEU A 386 8.06 -20.32 11.75
CA LEU A 386 8.56 -21.48 10.99
C LEU A 386 9.52 -22.31 11.84
#